data_AF-A0A4R1ARM1-F1
#
_entry.id   AF-A0A4R1ARM1-F1
#
_cell.length_a   1.000
_cell.length_b   1.000
_cell.length_c   1.000
_cell.angle_alpha   90.00
_cell.angle_beta   90.00
_cell.angle_gamma   90.00
#
_symmetry.space_group_name_H-M   'P 1'
#
loop_
_entity.id
_entity.type
_entity.pdbx_description
1 polymer ?
#
loop_
_entity_poly.entity_id
_entity_poly.type
_entity_poly.pdbx_seq_one_letter_code
_entity_poly.pdbx_strand_id
1 'polypeptide(L)'
;MLKIFKKGHTTLTTDVETWAVRWNIKYGEFSSDQKEVAQFFTSKEEAKDFAESLKRANKLLGHTCSTLTWVKCERVTNIGL
;
A
#
# COMPACT_ATOMS: atom_id res chain seq x y z
N MET A 1 -38.50 16.30 -9.97
CA MET A 1 -37.89 15.33 -9.03
C MET A 1 -36.58 15.94 -8.54
N LEU A 2 -36.38 15.96 -7.21
CA LEU A 2 -35.36 16.75 -6.50
C LEU A 2 -33.92 16.55 -7.00
N LYS A 3 -33.21 17.67 -7.20
CA LYS A 3 -31.74 17.75 -7.13
C LYS A 3 -31.32 17.67 -5.66
N ILE A 4 -30.40 16.77 -5.34
CA ILE A 4 -29.60 16.86 -4.11
C ILE A 4 -28.13 16.90 -4.54
N PHE A 5 -27.52 18.06 -4.33
CA PHE A 5 -26.12 18.36 -4.58
C PHE A 5 -25.22 17.70 -3.54
N LYS A 6 -24.01 17.30 -3.94
CA LYS A 6 -22.78 17.87 -3.35
C LYS A 6 -21.61 17.80 -4.33
N LYS A 7 -21.62 18.80 -5.21
CA LYS A 7 -20.44 19.46 -5.75
C LYS A 7 -19.54 19.84 -4.55
N GLY A 8 -18.38 19.21 -4.43
CA GLY A 8 -17.54 19.46 -3.25
C GLY A 8 -16.32 18.57 -3.04
N HIS A 9 -15.98 17.65 -3.94
CA HIS A 9 -14.57 17.26 -4.03
C HIS A 9 -13.95 18.18 -5.06
N THR A 10 -13.53 19.36 -4.59
CA THR A 10 -12.37 20.01 -5.19
C THR A 10 -11.30 18.92 -5.14
N THR A 11 -11.04 18.27 -6.27
CA THR A 11 -9.79 17.56 -6.46
C THR A 11 -8.74 18.65 -6.34
N LEU A 12 -8.30 18.87 -5.10
CA LEU A 12 -7.02 19.49 -4.83
C LEU A 12 -6.05 18.61 -5.61
N THR A 13 -5.73 19.05 -6.82
CA THR A 13 -4.50 18.73 -7.53
C THR A 13 -3.38 19.30 -6.69
N THR A 14 -3.23 18.74 -5.50
CA THR A 14 -2.01 18.76 -4.76
C THR A 14 -1.15 17.81 -5.56
N ASP A 15 -0.15 18.36 -6.27
CA ASP A 15 1.02 17.63 -6.77
C ASP A 15 1.82 17.02 -5.61
N VAL A 16 1.12 16.38 -4.68
CA VAL A 16 1.71 15.68 -3.55
C VAL A 16 2.13 14.34 -4.11
N GLU A 17 3.43 14.16 -4.27
CA GLU A 17 4.00 12.88 -4.61
C GLU A 17 3.60 11.86 -3.55
N THR A 18 2.73 10.94 -3.92
CA THR A 18 2.37 9.81 -3.06
C THR A 18 3.21 8.60 -3.39
N TRP A 19 3.53 7.82 -2.36
CA TRP A 19 4.31 6.59 -2.46
C TRP A 19 3.45 5.45 -1.93
N ALA A 20 3.40 4.34 -2.65
CA ALA A 20 2.71 3.15 -2.20
C ALA A 20 3.72 2.06 -1.88
N VAL A 21 3.59 1.45 -0.71
CA VAL A 21 4.25 0.20 -0.37
C VAL A 21 3.20 -0.90 -0.47
N ARG A 22 3.43 -1.85 -1.37
CA ARG A 22 2.57 -3.02 -1.59
C ARG A 22 3.26 -4.29 -1.16
N TRP A 23 2.51 -5.20 -0.57
CA TRP A 23 3.01 -6.51 -0.17
C TRP A 23 1.89 -7.55 -0.17
N ASN A 24 2.25 -8.82 -0.36
CA ASN A 24 1.31 -9.93 -0.23
C ASN A 24 1.43 -10.56 1.16
N ILE A 25 0.29 -10.76 1.82
CA ILE A 25 0.18 -11.56 3.04
C ILE A 25 -0.42 -12.93 2.73
N LYS A 26 0.10 -13.99 3.35
CA LYS A 26 -0.59 -15.29 3.43
C LYS A 26 -1.69 -15.18 4.48
N TYR A 27 -2.93 -15.41 4.08
CA TYR A 27 -4.11 -15.23 4.94
C TYR A 27 -4.84 -16.54 5.25
N GLY A 28 -4.63 -17.59 4.45
CA GLY A 28 -5.24 -18.90 4.65
C GLY A 28 -4.25 -20.00 5.03
N GLU A 29 -4.77 -21.19 5.30
CA GLU A 29 -3.97 -22.39 5.58
C GLU A 29 -3.13 -22.80 4.34
N PHE A 30 -3.67 -22.56 3.14
CA PHE A 30 -3.03 -22.92 1.87
C PHE A 30 -2.08 -21.83 1.36
N SER A 31 -0.99 -22.23 0.72
CA SER A 31 0.02 -21.33 0.12
C SER A 31 -0.54 -20.44 -1.00
N SER A 32 -1.68 -20.82 -1.58
CA SER A 32 -2.43 -20.09 -2.60
C SER A 32 -3.22 -18.91 -2.04
N ASP A 33 -3.52 -18.89 -0.73
CA ASP A 33 -4.39 -17.89 -0.12
C ASP A 33 -3.59 -16.64 0.23
N GLN A 34 -3.25 -15.88 -0.80
CA GLN A 34 -2.51 -14.63 -0.69
C GLN A 34 -3.43 -13.43 -0.92
N LYS A 35 -3.22 -12.38 -0.13
CA LYS A 35 -3.91 -11.09 -0.29
C LYS A 35 -2.89 -9.99 -0.50
N GLU A 36 -3.07 -9.20 -1.57
CA GLU A 36 -2.31 -7.97 -1.77
C GLU A 36 -2.82 -6.88 -0.81
N VAL A 37 -1.90 -6.25 -0.10
CA VAL A 37 -2.13 -5.12 0.80
C VAL A 37 -1.27 -3.96 0.34
N ALA A 38 -1.79 -2.75 0.46
CA ALA A 38 -1.07 -1.52 0.10
C ALA A 38 -1.21 -0.48 1.22
N GLN A 39 -0.15 0.27 1.47
CA GLN A 39 -0.16 1.45 2.31
C GLN A 39 0.44 2.63 1.55
N PHE A 40 -0.20 3.79 1.69
CA PHE A 40 0.18 5.02 1.02
C PHE A 40 0.86 5.97 1.99
N PHE A 41 1.88 6.66 1.50
CA PHE A 41 2.72 7.60 2.22
C PHE A 41 2.87 8.87 1.38
N THR A 42 3.01 10.02 2.04
CA THR A 42 3.31 11.30 1.39
C THR A 42 4.79 11.63 1.43
N SER A 43 5.59 10.91 2.23
CA SER A 43 7.06 10.98 2.24
C SER A 43 7.64 9.72 1.60
N LYS A 44 8.67 9.92 0.77
CA LYS A 44 9.45 8.85 0.16
C LYS A 44 10.26 8.08 1.21
N GLU A 45 10.83 8.80 2.16
CA GLU A 45 11.66 8.26 3.23
C GLU A 45 10.83 7.34 4.12
N GLU A 46 9.65 7.79 4.54
CA GLU A 46 8.72 6.97 5.33
C GLU A 46 8.30 5.70 4.59
N ALA A 47 7.97 5.81 3.30
CA ALA A 47 7.63 4.66 2.47
C ALA A 47 8.78 3.65 2.38
N LYS A 48 10.02 4.15 2.26
CA LYS A 48 11.22 3.31 2.18
C LYS A 48 11.51 2.62 3.51
N ASP A 49 11.47 3.36 4.62
CA ASP A 49 11.71 2.83 5.96
C ASP A 49 10.67 1.79 6.35
N PHE A 50 9.41 2.01 5.95
CA PHE A 50 8.35 1.03 6.12
C PHE A 50 8.59 -0.23 5.28
N ALA A 51 8.97 -0.08 4.00
CA ALA A 51 9.29 -1.22 3.14
C ALA A 51 10.49 -2.03 3.65
N GLU A 52 11.52 -1.37 4.19
CA GLU A 52 12.65 -2.05 4.84
C GLU A 52 12.23 -2.77 6.12
N SER A 53 11.40 -2.13 6.94
CA SER A 53 10.84 -2.73 8.16
C SER A 53 10.03 -3.99 7.85
N LEU A 54 9.20 -3.96 6.79
CA LEU A 54 8.48 -5.14 6.31
C LEU A 54 9.41 -6.26 5.86
N LYS A 55 10.49 -5.93 5.14
CA LYS A 55 11.49 -6.93 4.72
C LYS A 55 12.21 -7.55 5.90
N ARG A 56 12.58 -6.76 6.91
CA ARG A 56 13.21 -7.24 8.15
C ARG A 56 12.25 -8.12 8.95
N ALA A 57 10.99 -7.67 9.11
CA ALA A 57 9.94 -8.44 9.76
C ALA A 57 9.72 -9.77 9.04
N ASN A 58 9.65 -9.78 7.71
CA ASN A 58 9.54 -11.01 6.94
C ASN A 58 10.74 -11.94 7.12
N LYS A 59 11.97 -11.40 7.21
CA LYS A 59 13.16 -12.22 7.48
C LYS A 59 13.10 -12.87 8.87
N LEU A 60 12.63 -12.14 9.87
CA LEU A 60 12.46 -12.66 11.23
C LEU A 60 11.35 -13.71 11.30
N LEU A 61 10.21 -13.42 10.68
CA LEU A 61 9.04 -14.29 10.65
C LEU A 61 9.21 -15.46 9.67
N GLY A 62 10.07 -15.37 8.67
CA GLY A 62 10.26 -16.42 7.66
C GLY A 62 10.71 -17.76 8.23
N HIS A 63 11.28 -17.76 9.43
CA HIS A 63 11.64 -18.98 10.17
C HIS A 63 10.47 -19.60 10.96
N THR A 64 9.38 -18.86 11.20
CA THR A 64 8.25 -19.26 12.05
C THR A 64 6.91 -19.29 11.32
N CYS A 65 6.70 -18.43 10.32
CA CYS A 65 5.52 -18.37 9.49
C CYS A 65 5.83 -17.64 8.17
N SER A 66 5.71 -18.32 7.03
CA SER A 66 5.86 -17.71 5.70
C SER A 66 4.68 -16.76 5.42
N THR A 67 4.75 -15.55 5.96
CA THR A 67 3.62 -14.63 6.02
C THR A 67 3.65 -13.62 4.88
N LEU A 68 4.84 -13.22 4.39
CA LEU A 68 4.98 -12.21 3.32
C LEU A 68 5.76 -12.76 2.13
N THR A 69 5.22 -12.63 0.90
CA THR A 69 5.86 -13.19 -0.31
C THR A 69 6.63 -12.17 -1.14
N TRP A 70 6.22 -10.91 -1.18
CA TRP A 70 6.96 -9.82 -1.83
C TRP A 70 6.62 -8.46 -1.23
N VAL A 71 7.52 -7.49 -1.40
CA VAL A 71 7.35 -6.09 -0.99
C VAL A 71 7.87 -5.19 -2.11
N LYS A 72 7.04 -4.26 -2.60
CA LYS A 72 7.39 -3.25 -3.61
C LYS A 72 7.06 -1.86 -3.08
N CYS A 73 7.99 -0.92 -3.23
CA CYS A 73 7.74 0.49 -3.00
C CYS A 73 7.78 1.20 -4.35
N GLU A 74 6.74 1.93 -4.69
CA GLU A 74 6.64 2.66 -5.96
C GLU A 74 5.99 4.02 -5.77
N ARG A 75 6.42 5.00 -6.58
CA ARG A 75 5.78 6.30 -6.63
C ARG A 75 4.45 6.16 -7.36
N VAL A 76 3.38 6.67 -6.76
CA VAL A 76 2.05 6.70 -7.35
C VAL A 76 1.73 8.14 -7.73
N THR A 77 1.65 8.39 -9.03
CA THR A 77 1.13 9.64 -9.58
C THR A 77 -0.37 9.46 -9.84
N ASN A 78 -1.19 10.29 -9.21
CA ASN A 78 -2.64 10.29 -9.41
C ASN A 78 -2.94 10.96 -10.77
N ILE A 79 -2.84 10.20 -11.86
CA ILE A 79 -3.32 10.63 -13.16
C ILE A 79 -4.83 10.37 -13.14
N GLY A 80 -5.59 11.44 -12.89
CA GLY A 80 -7.02 11.38 -12.55
C GLY A 80 -7.88 10.55 -13.51
N LEU A 81 -8.84 9.85 -12.94
CA LEU A 81 -10.02 9.28 -13.60
C LEU A 81 -11.21 10.23 -13.45
#